data_AF-A0A524MPV7-F1
#
_entry.id   AF-A0A524MPV7-F1
#
_cell.length_a   1.000
_cell.length_b   1.000
_cell.length_c   1.000
_cell.angle_alpha   90.00
_cell.angle_beta   90.00
_cell.angle_gamma   90.00
#
_symmetry.space_group_name_H-M   'P 1'
#
loop_
_entity.id
_entity.type
_entity.pdbx_description
1 polymer ?
#
loop_
_entity_poly.entity_id
_entity_poly.type
_entity_poly.pdbx_seq_one_letter_code
_entity_poly.pdbx_strand_id
1 'polypeptide(L)'
;MERRSFHDEQSRNKRDSIILAIVVSAVLFALIVSISYIWDPTSVYIMVPVGVVITFIYTWSSYQYGDKVVLSSTGAQPAEGPKYIYLNDTVEG
;
A
#
# COMPACT_ATOMS: atom_id res chain seq x y z
N MET A 1 19.06 5.29 -23.17
CA MET A 1 17.98 4.94 -22.23
C MET A 1 16.90 4.23 -23.03
N GLU A 2 16.69 2.94 -22.76
CA GLU A 2 15.68 2.15 -23.44
C GLU A 2 14.29 2.72 -23.08
N ARG A 3 13.46 3.06 -24.07
CA ARG A 3 12.11 3.60 -23.82
C ARG A 3 11.26 2.48 -23.22
N ARG A 4 11.12 2.48 -21.89
CA ARG A 4 10.19 1.58 -21.21
C ARG A 4 8.76 2.02 -21.53
N SER A 5 7.93 1.07 -21.95
CA SER A 5 6.53 1.35 -22.21
C SER A 5 5.82 1.71 -20.91
N PHE A 6 4.92 2.70 -20.97
CA PHE A 6 4.07 3.06 -19.85
C PHE A 6 3.26 1.86 -19.32
N HIS A 7 2.82 0.97 -20.20
CA HIS A 7 2.13 -0.25 -19.83
C HIS A 7 3.02 -1.24 -19.05
N ASP A 8 4.32 -1.30 -19.39
CA ASP A 8 5.28 -2.15 -18.69
C ASP A 8 5.51 -1.65 -17.26
N GLU A 9 5.65 -0.33 -17.09
CA GLU A 9 5.80 0.30 -15.78
C GLU A 9 4.52 0.14 -14.93
N GLN A 10 3.33 0.29 -15.51
CA GLN A 10 2.07 0.01 -14.81
C GLN A 10 1.95 -1.45 -14.37
N SER A 11 2.30 -2.41 -15.24
CA SER A 11 2.23 -3.84 -14.92
C SER A 11 3.24 -4.21 -13.83
N ARG A 12 4.44 -3.63 -13.87
CA ARG A 12 5.46 -3.83 -12.84
C ARG A 12 5.02 -3.25 -11.50
N ASN A 13 4.48 -2.04 -11.49
CA ASN A 13 3.99 -1.41 -10.26
C ASN A 13 2.86 -2.22 -9.60
N LYS A 14 1.93 -2.77 -10.40
CA LYS A 14 0.88 -3.67 -9.89
C LYS A 14 1.47 -4.91 -9.24
N ARG A 15 2.45 -5.55 -9.89
CA ARG A 15 3.13 -6.73 -9.35
C ARG A 15 3.89 -6.40 -8.06
N ASP A 16 4.63 -5.31 -8.04
CA ASP A 16 5.42 -4.90 -6.87
C ASP A 16 4.49 -4.55 -5.69
N SER A 17 3.34 -3.93 -5.97
CA SER A 17 2.29 -3.68 -4.96
C SER A 17 1.70 -4.98 -4.39
N ILE A 18 1.46 -5.99 -5.23
CA ILE A 18 0.99 -7.31 -4.77
C ILE A 18 2.04 -8.00 -3.91
N ILE A 19 3.31 -7.97 -4.32
CA ILE A 19 4.42 -8.55 -3.55
C ILE A 19 4.52 -7.87 -2.19
N LEU A 20 4.48 -6.53 -2.16
CA LEU A 20 4.49 -5.76 -0.91
C LEU A 20 3.32 -6.15 0.00
N ALA A 21 2.11 -6.24 -0.54
CA ALA A 21 0.92 -6.63 0.22
C ALA A 21 1.05 -8.03 0.83
N ILE A 22 1.59 -9.00 0.09
CA ILE A 22 1.84 -10.37 0.57
C ILE A 22 2.86 -10.36 1.71
N VAL A 23 4.00 -9.67 1.53
CA VAL A 23 5.07 -9.61 2.53
C VAL A 23 4.57 -8.96 3.82
N VAL A 24 3.90 -7.81 3.73
CA VAL A 24 3.34 -7.11 4.90
C VAL A 24 2.30 -7.98 5.61
N SER A 25 1.40 -8.62 4.86
CA SER A 25 0.39 -9.50 5.45
C SER A 25 1.02 -10.71 6.16
N ALA A 26 2.07 -11.30 5.59
CA ALA A 26 2.80 -12.39 6.23
C ALA A 26 3.48 -11.95 7.54
N VAL A 27 4.08 -10.76 7.56
CA VAL A 27 4.70 -10.18 8.77
C VAL A 27 3.64 -9.91 9.84
N LEU A 28 2.53 -9.27 9.48
CA LEU A 28 1.43 -8.99 10.42
C LEU A 28 0.83 -10.28 10.99
N PHE A 29 0.61 -11.29 10.14
CA PHE A 29 0.12 -12.59 10.56
C PHE A 29 1.09 -13.28 11.53
N ALA A 30 2.39 -13.28 11.22
CA ALA A 30 3.42 -13.83 12.10
C ALA A 30 3.40 -13.13 13.47
N LEU A 31 3.31 -11.80 13.50
CA LEU A 31 3.21 -11.03 14.74
C LEU A 31 1.96 -11.40 15.55
N ILE A 32 0.79 -11.49 14.91
CA ILE A 32 -0.46 -11.88 15.58
C ILE A 32 -0.32 -13.25 16.23
N VAL A 33 0.18 -14.25 15.49
CA VAL A 33 0.36 -15.61 15.99
C VAL A 33 1.37 -15.64 17.14
N SER A 34 2.53 -15.00 16.97
CA SER A 34 3.58 -14.94 18.00
C SER A 34 3.10 -14.28 19.29
N ILE A 35 2.44 -13.11 19.19
CA ILE A 35 1.92 -12.39 20.35
C ILE A 35 0.84 -13.23 21.06
N SER A 36 -0.06 -13.86 20.29
CA SER A 36 -1.12 -14.70 20.86
C SER A 36 -0.55 -15.87 21.66
N TYR A 37 0.46 -16.56 21.11
CA TYR A 37 1.11 -17.68 21.80
C TYR A 37 1.87 -17.27 23.06
N ILE A 38 2.52 -16.10 23.06
CA ILE A 38 3.27 -15.60 24.22
C ILE A 38 2.33 -15.19 25.35
N TRP A 39 1.18 -14.58 25.02
CA TRP A 39 0.24 -14.08 26.01
C TRP A 39 -0.55 -15.21 26.67
N ASP A 40 -1.18 -16.06 25.86
CA ASP A 40 -1.95 -17.21 26.31
C ASP A 40 -2.19 -18.14 25.10
N PRO A 41 -1.66 -19.37 25.08
CA PRO A 41 -1.85 -20.30 23.96
C PRO A 41 -3.31 -20.56 23.59
N THR A 42 -4.25 -20.44 24.53
CA THR A 42 -5.69 -20.61 24.25
C THR A 42 -6.30 -19.39 23.56
N SER A 43 -5.69 -18.21 23.69
CA SER A 43 -6.13 -16.98 23.02
C SER A 43 -5.98 -17.05 21.50
N VAL A 44 -5.09 -17.92 20.98
CA VAL A 44 -4.84 -18.13 19.54
C VAL A 44 -6.13 -18.41 18.78
N TYR A 45 -7.07 -19.16 19.36
CA TYR A 45 -8.34 -19.51 18.72
C TYR A 45 -9.27 -18.30 18.47
N ILE A 46 -9.09 -17.20 19.19
CA ILE A 46 -9.89 -15.98 19.05
C ILE A 46 -9.06 -14.90 18.35
N MET A 47 -7.82 -14.70 18.79
CA MET A 47 -6.95 -13.63 18.31
C MET A 47 -6.51 -13.83 16.86
N VAL A 48 -6.27 -15.08 16.41
CA VAL A 48 -5.85 -15.31 15.02
C VAL A 48 -6.98 -15.00 14.03
N PRO A 49 -8.22 -15.51 14.19
CA PRO A 49 -9.33 -15.11 13.30
C PRO A 49 -9.58 -13.61 13.27
N VAL A 50 -9.59 -12.96 14.44
CA VAL A 50 -9.76 -11.50 14.54
C VAL A 50 -8.61 -10.76 13.84
N GLY A 51 -7.38 -11.20 14.09
CA GLY A 51 -6.19 -10.62 13.49
C GLY A 51 -6.15 -10.80 11.96
N VAL A 52 -6.63 -11.92 11.42
CA VAL A 52 -6.77 -12.12 9.98
C VAL A 52 -7.76 -11.12 9.39
N VAL A 53 -8.92 -10.92 10.02
CA VAL A 53 -9.90 -9.92 9.58
C VAL A 53 -9.31 -8.51 9.60
N ILE A 54 -8.63 -8.14 10.69
CA ILE A 54 -7.97 -6.83 10.81
C ILE A 54 -6.89 -6.67 9.74
N THR A 55 -6.06 -7.68 9.52
CA THR A 55 -4.99 -7.66 8.50
C THR A 55 -5.59 -7.49 7.12
N PHE A 56 -6.67 -8.19 6.80
CA PHE A 56 -7.36 -8.06 5.52
C PHE A 56 -7.90 -6.64 5.31
N ILE A 57 -8.60 -6.08 6.31
CA ILE A 57 -9.13 -4.71 6.26
C ILE A 57 -7.98 -3.71 6.09
N TYR A 58 -6.89 -3.88 6.84
CA TYR A 58 -5.72 -3.02 6.79
C TYR A 58 -5.04 -3.05 5.42
N THR A 59 -4.74 -4.25 4.90
CA THR A 59 -4.09 -4.41 3.59
C THR A 59 -4.97 -3.87 2.47
N TRP A 60 -6.29 -4.14 2.50
CA TRP A 60 -7.22 -3.61 1.51
C TRP A 60 -7.29 -2.08 1.56
N SER A 61 -7.43 -1.50 2.75
CA SER A 61 -7.49 -0.05 2.93
C SER A 61 -6.19 0.62 2.49
N SER A 62 -5.03 0.02 2.82
CA SER A 62 -3.73 0.52 2.39
C SER A 62 -3.56 0.46 0.87
N TYR A 63 -4.10 -0.57 0.21
CA TYR A 63 -4.05 -0.66 -1.25
C TYR A 63 -4.93 0.41 -1.93
N GLN A 64 -6.11 0.70 -1.39
CA GLN A 64 -7.06 1.64 -1.98
C GLN A 64 -6.78 3.11 -1.65
N TYR A 65 -6.20 3.40 -0.47
CA TYR A 65 -6.05 4.75 0.05
C TYR A 65 -4.59 5.13 0.37
N GLY A 66 -3.63 4.25 0.10
CA GLY A 66 -2.21 4.50 0.41
C GLY A 66 -1.65 5.71 -0.31
N ASP A 67 -2.10 5.97 -1.55
CA ASP A 67 -1.75 7.15 -2.33
C ASP A 67 -2.15 8.45 -1.60
N LYS A 68 -3.38 8.52 -1.09
CA LYS A 68 -3.89 9.69 -0.34
C LYS A 68 -3.10 9.93 0.93
N VAL A 69 -2.73 8.86 1.64
CA VAL A 69 -1.91 8.96 2.85
C VAL A 69 -0.55 9.58 2.52
N VAL A 70 0.12 9.11 1.46
CA VAL A 70 1.41 9.66 1.02
C VAL A 70 1.29 11.12 0.55
N LEU A 71 0.26 11.44 -0.23
CA LEU A 71 0.02 12.82 -0.69
C LEU A 71 -0.22 13.77 0.49
N SER A 72 -1.03 13.34 1.47
CA SER A 72 -1.32 14.14 2.66
C SER A 72 -0.11 14.31 3.58
N SER A 73 0.74 13.28 3.72
CA SER A 73 1.91 13.32 4.60
C SER A 73 3.06 14.16 4.02
N THR A 74 3.11 14.29 2.70
CA THR A 74 4.11 15.09 1.98
C THR A 74 3.70 16.55 1.76
N GLY A 75 2.47 16.92 2.15
CA GLY A 75 1.94 18.25 1.86
C GLY A 75 1.75 18.51 0.37
N ALA A 76 1.54 17.46 -0.43
CA ALA A 76 1.37 17.57 -1.86
C ALA A 76 0.16 18.45 -2.20
N GLN A 77 0.33 19.34 -3.18
CA GLN A 77 -0.76 20.16 -3.72
C GLN A 77 -1.11 19.70 -5.13
N PRO A 78 -2.39 19.77 -5.53
CA PRO A 78 -2.79 19.46 -6.90
C PRO A 78 -2.07 20.40 -7.87
N ALA A 79 -1.45 19.82 -8.90
CA ALA A 79 -0.79 20.54 -9.98
C ALA A 79 -1.81 21.11 -10.99
N GLU A 80 -2.84 21.77 -10.49
CA GLU A 80 -3.94 22.34 -11.28
C GLU A 80 -3.94 23.87 -11.25
N GLY A 81 -4.43 24.45 -12.35
CA GLY A 81 -4.73 25.87 -12.48
C GLY A 81 -3.67 26.71 -13.20
N PRO A 82 -3.91 28.02 -13.36
CA PRO A 82 -3.13 28.91 -14.22
C PRO A 82 -1.63 28.97 -13.87
N LYS A 83 -1.29 28.69 -12.61
CA LYS A 83 0.08 28.73 -12.08
C LYS A 83 0.97 27.57 -12.54
N TYR A 84 0.40 26.50 -13.09
CA TYR A 84 1.15 25.30 -13.49
C TYR A 84 1.08 25.00 -15.00
N ILE A 85 0.44 25.86 -15.81
CA ILE A 85 0.26 25.66 -17.25
C ILE A 85 1.59 25.38 -17.96
N TYR A 86 2.61 26.21 -17.71
CA TYR A 86 3.94 26.03 -18.31
C TYR A 86 4.56 24.66 -17.99
N LEU A 87 4.39 24.18 -16.75
CA LEU A 87 4.92 22.88 -16.35
C LEU A 87 4.15 21.75 -17.01
N ASN A 88 2.82 21.80 -17.05
CA ASN A 88 2.00 20.80 -17.73
C ASN A 88 2.32 20.73 -19.23
N ASP A 89 2.40 21.87 -19.91
CA ASP A 89 2.73 21.94 -21.35
C ASP A 89 4.13 21.37 -21.65
N THR A 90 5.06 21.44 -20.70
CA THR A 90 6.42 20.90 -20.86
C THR A 90 6.47 19.37 -20.77
N VAL A 91 5.55 18.74 -20.05
CA VAL A 91 5.48 17.27 -19.91
C VAL A 91 4.49 16.61 -20.87
N GLU A 92 3.46 17.35 -21.28
CA GLU A 92 2.41 16.86 -22.20
C GLU A 92 2.70 17.17 -23.69
N GLY A 93 3.67 18.03 -23.98
CA GLY A 93 4.10 18.44 -25.32
C GLY A 93 4.97 17.44 -26.09
#